data_AF-A0A3V0H314-F1
#
_entry.id   AF-A0A3V0H314-F1
#
_cell.length_a   1.000
_cell.length_b   1.000
_cell.length_c   1.000
_cell.angle_alpha   90.00
_cell.angle_beta   90.00
_cell.angle_gamma   90.00
#
_symmetry.space_group_name_H-M   'P 1'
#
loop_
_entity.id
_entity.type
_entity.pdbx_description
1 polymer ?
#
loop_
_entity_poly.entity_id
_entity_poly.type
_entity_poly.pdbx_seq_one_letter_code
_entity_poly.pdbx_strand_id
1 'polypeptide(L)'
;MRMAAMHSGGKTIQLNAGHYQAKIVTVGAGLAELIHHGRHVVIPHKPEEIPMAHLGKVLIPWPNRVTNGCYSYNGKVFQLAVNDPVSQTAIHGLLAWRDWQINYLSAAEASLTIFLPPSYGYPFALISEVIYRLDAASGLHVSIRTQNIGDESAPYGAGAHPYLTCNLQSIDSCVLTLPASEELPAGRDFSASCLLGETRLDHAVKTATTPAEWEVRLTSPTQNMSTFLRSTQPWLQIYTGEKLSRKGLAVEPMSCPPDAFNSGIALIHLAPKAIHQLHFSIGCD
;
A
#
# COMPACT_ATOMS: atom_id res chain seq x y z
N MET A 1 32.70 -16.60 7.43
CA MET A 1 31.57 -16.09 6.63
C MET A 1 31.02 -14.86 7.34
N ARG A 2 31.24 -13.64 6.84
CA ARG A 2 30.57 -12.45 7.43
C ARG A 2 29.10 -12.55 7.04
N MET A 3 28.21 -12.80 8.00
CA MET A 3 26.78 -12.60 7.76
C MET A 3 26.61 -11.15 7.30
N ALA A 4 26.02 -10.94 6.13
CA ALA A 4 25.60 -9.61 5.73
C ALA A 4 24.71 -9.06 6.86
N ALA A 5 24.95 -7.82 7.30
CA ALA A 5 24.18 -7.20 8.35
C ALA A 5 22.72 -7.09 7.89
N MET A 6 21.86 -8.01 8.35
CA MET A 6 20.42 -7.90 8.21
C MET A 6 19.91 -6.96 9.30
N HIS A 7 19.05 -6.03 8.90
CA HIS A 7 18.36 -5.11 9.81
C HIS A 7 16.87 -5.49 9.90
N SER A 8 16.08 -4.80 10.74
CA SER A 8 14.64 -5.12 10.95
C SER A 8 13.82 -5.17 9.65
N GLY A 9 14.18 -4.34 8.66
CA GLY A 9 13.63 -4.34 7.30
C GLY A 9 14.19 -5.41 6.34
N GLY A 10 15.11 -6.27 6.76
CA GLY A 10 15.77 -7.26 5.90
C GLY A 10 16.99 -6.68 5.18
N LYS A 11 17.00 -6.72 3.84
CA LYS A 11 18.00 -6.07 2.99
C LYS A 11 17.44 -4.77 2.40
N THR A 12 18.32 -3.80 2.19
CA THR A 12 17.98 -2.54 1.52
C THR A 12 18.36 -2.57 0.04
N ILE A 13 17.49 -2.04 -0.80
CA ILE A 13 17.66 -1.87 -2.24
C ILE A 13 17.53 -0.39 -2.56
N GLN A 14 18.48 0.15 -3.32
CA GLN A 14 18.45 1.54 -3.78
C GLN A 14 18.18 1.57 -5.29
N LEU A 15 17.17 2.34 -5.70
CA LEU A 15 16.87 2.66 -7.09
C LEU A 15 17.13 4.14 -7.34
N ASN A 16 17.60 4.48 -8.54
CA ASN A 16 17.90 5.83 -8.98
C ASN A 16 17.46 6.02 -10.44
N ALA A 17 16.79 7.14 -10.72
CA ALA A 17 16.46 7.56 -12.08
C ALA A 17 16.35 9.09 -12.12
N GLY A 18 17.25 9.76 -12.85
CA GLY A 18 17.32 11.21 -12.86
C GLY A 18 17.49 11.80 -11.45
N HIS A 19 16.53 12.63 -11.04
CA HIS A 19 16.51 13.25 -9.70
C HIS A 19 15.71 12.46 -8.67
N TYR A 20 15.10 11.35 -9.07
CA TYR A 20 14.41 10.43 -8.18
C TYR A 20 15.38 9.41 -7.58
N GLN A 21 15.17 9.12 -6.29
CA GLN A 21 15.77 7.98 -5.61
C GLN A 21 14.71 7.28 -4.77
N ALA A 22 14.69 5.95 -4.82
CA ALA A 22 13.81 5.13 -4.00
C ALA A 22 14.60 4.11 -3.19
N LYS A 23 14.18 3.88 -1.96
CA LYS A 23 14.73 2.85 -1.07
C LYS A 23 13.64 1.82 -0.80
N ILE A 24 13.91 0.56 -1.14
CA ILE A 24 13.03 -0.58 -0.87
C ILE A 24 13.69 -1.49 0.16
N VAL A 25 12.90 -2.05 1.08
CA VAL A 25 13.36 -3.04 2.06
C VAL A 25 12.69 -4.38 1.80
N THR A 26 13.41 -5.49 1.93
CA THR A 26 12.87 -6.82 1.56
C THR A 26 11.75 -7.29 2.47
N VAL A 27 11.74 -6.89 3.74
CA VAL A 27 10.63 -7.22 4.65
C VAL A 27 9.37 -6.45 4.25
N GLY A 28 8.34 -7.20 3.85
CA GLY A 28 7.08 -6.69 3.37
C GLY A 28 7.16 -6.00 2.01
N ALA A 29 8.24 -6.25 1.24
CA ALA A 29 8.58 -5.52 0.03
C ALA A 29 8.32 -4.02 0.21
N GLY A 30 8.86 -3.43 1.29
CA GLY A 30 8.42 -2.13 1.78
C GLY A 30 9.08 -0.97 1.03
N LEU A 31 8.30 0.03 0.62
CA LEU A 31 8.83 1.34 0.20
C LEU A 31 9.29 2.11 1.44
N ALA A 32 10.61 2.14 1.68
CA ALA A 32 11.19 2.80 2.84
C ALA A 32 11.46 4.29 2.63
N GLU A 33 11.68 4.72 1.39
CA GLU A 33 11.91 6.13 1.05
C GLU A 33 11.66 6.36 -0.44
N LEU A 34 11.16 7.53 -0.78
CA LEU A 34 11.10 8.07 -2.14
C LEU A 34 11.39 9.56 -2.04
N ILE A 35 12.43 10.01 -2.73
CA ILE A 35 12.85 11.42 -2.77
C ILE A 35 12.97 11.90 -4.21
N HIS A 36 12.73 13.20 -4.40
CA HIS A 36 12.96 13.92 -5.66
C HIS A 36 13.71 15.22 -5.37
N HIS A 37 14.86 15.44 -6.01
CA HIS A 37 15.76 16.56 -5.69
C HIS A 37 16.07 16.68 -4.18
N GLY A 38 16.24 15.54 -3.50
CA GLY A 38 16.53 15.50 -2.06
C GLY A 38 15.34 15.83 -1.14
N ARG A 39 14.13 16.04 -1.67
CA ARG A 39 12.90 16.29 -0.90
C ARG A 39 12.06 15.02 -0.80
N HIS A 40 11.51 14.72 0.38
CA HIS A 40 10.70 13.52 0.58
C HIS A 40 9.35 13.61 -0.13
N VAL A 41 9.05 12.60 -0.94
CA VAL A 41 7.76 12.39 -1.61
C VAL A 41 6.86 11.47 -0.78
N VAL A 42 7.47 10.52 -0.06
CA VAL A 42 6.81 9.69 0.95
C VAL A 42 7.47 9.86 2.32
N ILE A 43 6.74 9.60 3.40
CA ILE A 43 7.34 9.54 4.75
C ILE A 43 8.41 8.43 4.77
N PRO A 44 9.66 8.72 5.12
CA PRO A 44 10.71 7.72 5.19
C PRO A 44 10.62 6.92 6.49
N HIS A 45 11.19 5.73 6.49
CA HIS A 45 11.58 5.03 7.72
C HIS A 45 12.98 4.44 7.58
N LYS A 46 13.66 4.28 8.72
CA LYS A 46 14.98 3.67 8.73
C LYS A 46 14.86 2.15 8.57
N PRO A 47 15.69 1.50 7.74
CA PRO A 47 15.64 0.05 7.57
C PRO A 47 15.90 -0.74 8.88
N GLU A 48 16.57 -0.13 9.86
CA GLU A 48 16.86 -0.72 11.17
C GLU A 48 15.66 -0.71 12.13
N GLU A 49 14.66 0.13 11.87
CA GLU A 49 13.50 0.30 12.72
C GLU A 49 12.31 -0.51 12.19
N ILE A 50 11.42 -0.93 13.09
CA ILE A 50 10.12 -1.45 12.68
C ILE A 50 9.25 -0.24 12.33
N PRO A 51 8.83 -0.06 11.06
CA PRO A 51 8.01 1.09 10.70
C PRO A 51 6.68 1.09 11.47
N MET A 52 6.32 2.24 12.02
CA MET A 52 4.97 2.45 12.55
C MET A 52 3.95 2.43 11.42
N ALA A 53 2.70 2.10 11.77
CA ALA A 53 1.53 2.25 10.88
C ALA A 53 1.70 1.62 9.49
N HIS A 54 2.40 0.49 9.37
CA HIS A 54 2.62 -0.23 8.10
C HIS A 54 3.22 0.62 6.97
N LEU A 55 4.01 1.66 7.30
CA LEU A 55 4.63 2.55 6.32
C LEU A 55 5.27 1.78 5.15
N GLY A 56 4.72 2.01 3.96
CA GLY A 56 5.24 1.52 2.68
C GLY A 56 5.03 0.03 2.42
N LYS A 57 4.30 -0.71 3.28
CA LYS A 57 4.12 -2.16 3.14
C LYS A 57 3.13 -2.51 2.02
N VAL A 58 3.34 -3.67 1.39
CA VAL A 58 2.31 -4.32 0.57
C VAL A 58 1.38 -5.18 1.44
N LEU A 59 0.09 -5.20 1.08
CA LEU A 59 -0.99 -5.75 1.89
C LEU A 59 -1.62 -6.92 1.13
N ILE A 60 -1.26 -8.15 1.51
CA ILE A 60 -1.63 -9.38 0.80
C ILE A 60 -1.78 -10.50 1.84
N PRO A 61 -2.83 -11.35 1.79
CA PRO A 61 -3.86 -11.45 0.75
C PRO A 61 -5.16 -10.69 1.07
N TRP A 62 -5.09 -9.68 1.92
CA TRP A 62 -6.15 -8.67 2.05
C TRP A 62 -5.55 -7.33 2.45
N PRO A 63 -6.02 -6.21 1.88
CA PRO A 63 -5.81 -4.90 2.45
C PRO A 63 -6.78 -4.68 3.61
N ASN A 64 -6.47 -3.69 4.45
CA ASN A 64 -7.32 -3.30 5.57
C ASN A 64 -7.72 -4.50 6.46
N ARG A 65 -8.92 -4.47 7.05
CA ARG A 65 -9.32 -5.36 8.16
C ARG A 65 -10.10 -6.60 7.71
N VAL A 66 -9.99 -7.68 8.48
CA VAL A 66 -10.96 -8.76 8.59
C VAL A 66 -11.50 -8.76 10.01
N THR A 67 -12.81 -8.53 10.16
CA THR A 67 -13.48 -8.38 11.45
C THR A 67 -13.34 -9.65 12.29
N ASN A 68 -12.95 -9.50 13.57
CA ASN A 68 -12.69 -10.61 14.50
C ASN A 68 -11.59 -11.60 14.05
N GLY A 69 -10.86 -11.28 12.97
CA GLY A 69 -10.00 -12.22 12.28
C GLY A 69 -10.73 -13.47 11.79
N CYS A 70 -12.06 -13.46 11.70
CA CYS A 70 -12.87 -14.63 11.36
C CYS A 70 -13.54 -14.40 10.02
N TYR A 71 -13.54 -15.42 9.17
CA TYR A 71 -14.24 -15.37 7.89
C TYR A 71 -14.75 -16.75 7.48
N SER A 72 -15.78 -16.77 6.62
CA SER A 72 -16.30 -17.99 6.02
C SER A 72 -16.00 -18.02 4.53
N TYR A 73 -15.52 -19.16 4.04
CA TYR A 73 -15.25 -19.34 2.61
C TYR A 73 -15.53 -20.78 2.20
N ASN A 74 -16.30 -20.95 1.11
CA ASN A 74 -16.75 -22.26 0.63
C ASN A 74 -17.36 -23.16 1.73
N GLY A 75 -18.19 -22.57 2.60
CA GLY A 75 -18.88 -23.30 3.69
C GLY A 75 -17.99 -23.67 4.88
N LYS A 76 -16.72 -23.27 4.91
CA LYS A 76 -15.80 -23.48 6.04
C LYS A 76 -15.51 -22.16 6.75
N VAL A 77 -15.39 -22.22 8.07
CA VAL A 77 -15.02 -21.07 8.90
C VAL A 77 -13.51 -21.12 9.17
N PHE A 78 -12.84 -19.99 9.05
CA PHE A 78 -11.40 -19.84 9.26
C PHE A 78 -11.11 -18.72 10.27
N GLN A 79 -10.02 -18.89 11.03
CA GLN A 79 -9.57 -17.93 12.03
C GLN A 79 -8.14 -17.47 11.74
N LEU A 80 -8.00 -16.19 11.46
CA LEU A 80 -6.76 -15.43 11.34
C LEU A 80 -6.29 -14.94 12.71
N ALA A 81 -4.99 -14.70 12.84
CA ALA A 81 -4.44 -14.04 14.02
C ALA A 81 -4.88 -12.56 14.05
N VAL A 82 -5.48 -12.14 15.16
CA VAL A 82 -5.78 -10.73 15.44
C VAL A 82 -4.48 -10.01 15.77
N ASN A 83 -4.08 -9.08 14.92
CA ASN A 83 -2.88 -8.26 15.07
C ASN A 83 -3.20 -6.78 15.36
N ASP A 84 -4.47 -6.37 15.29
CA ASP A 84 -4.97 -5.14 15.88
C ASP A 84 -5.95 -5.46 17.03
N PRO A 85 -5.47 -5.55 18.27
CA PRO A 85 -6.30 -5.89 19.43
C PRO A 85 -7.27 -4.77 19.83
N VAL A 86 -7.05 -3.53 19.39
CA VAL A 86 -7.95 -2.41 19.73
C VAL A 86 -9.23 -2.52 18.91
N SER A 87 -9.12 -2.78 17.61
CA SER A 87 -10.28 -2.99 16.74
C SER A 87 -10.75 -4.44 16.68
N GLN A 88 -10.02 -5.37 17.32
CA GLN A 88 -10.26 -6.82 17.25
C GLN A 88 -10.29 -7.32 15.81
N THR A 89 -9.31 -6.93 14.99
CA THR A 89 -9.24 -7.34 13.58
C THR A 89 -7.91 -7.97 13.18
N ALA A 90 -7.95 -8.79 12.14
CA ALA A 90 -6.76 -9.17 11.39
C ALA A 90 -6.56 -8.14 10.27
N ILE A 91 -5.53 -7.31 10.37
CA ILE A 91 -5.30 -6.18 9.48
C ILE A 91 -4.08 -6.41 8.57
N HIS A 92 -4.21 -6.03 7.30
CA HIS A 92 -3.14 -5.90 6.31
C HIS A 92 -2.44 -7.21 5.86
N GLY A 93 -3.15 -8.33 5.90
CA GLY A 93 -2.66 -9.57 5.31
C GLY A 93 -1.55 -10.25 6.09
N LEU A 94 -0.88 -11.19 5.40
CA LEU A 94 0.13 -12.09 5.98
C LEU A 94 1.55 -11.77 5.52
N LEU A 95 1.71 -10.92 4.49
CA LEU A 95 3.00 -10.68 3.82
C LEU A 95 3.70 -9.38 4.22
N ALA A 96 3.03 -8.46 4.93
CA ALA A 96 3.58 -7.14 5.31
C ALA A 96 4.85 -7.23 6.21
N TRP A 97 5.06 -8.37 6.87
CA TRP A 97 6.17 -8.60 7.81
C TRP A 97 7.02 -9.82 7.44
N ARG A 98 6.94 -10.30 6.20
CA ARG A 98 7.73 -11.43 5.69
C ARG A 98 8.91 -10.93 4.87
N ASP A 99 10.02 -11.66 4.88
CA ASP A 99 11.20 -11.31 4.08
C ASP A 99 11.05 -11.83 2.64
N TRP A 100 10.96 -10.90 1.68
CA TRP A 100 10.81 -11.21 0.27
C TRP A 100 12.16 -11.44 -0.40
N GLN A 101 12.20 -12.32 -1.40
CA GLN A 101 13.42 -12.65 -2.11
C GLN A 101 13.60 -11.72 -3.31
N ILE A 102 14.80 -11.16 -3.47
CA ILE A 102 15.13 -10.33 -4.64
C ILE A 102 15.30 -11.26 -5.84
N ASN A 103 14.43 -11.11 -6.85
CA ASN A 103 14.45 -11.90 -8.08
C ASN A 103 15.15 -11.14 -9.22
N TYR A 104 15.06 -9.82 -9.23
CA TYR A 104 15.69 -8.95 -10.21
C TYR A 104 16.10 -7.62 -9.58
N LEU A 105 17.24 -7.08 -10.01
CA LEU A 105 17.73 -5.78 -9.58
C LEU A 105 18.55 -5.11 -10.69
N SER A 106 18.26 -3.84 -10.92
CA SER A 106 19.03 -2.91 -11.74
C SER A 106 19.11 -1.54 -11.05
N ALA A 107 19.69 -0.54 -11.71
CA ALA A 107 19.77 0.81 -11.16
C ALA A 107 18.40 1.45 -10.95
N ALA A 108 17.39 1.12 -11.75
CA ALA A 108 16.08 1.78 -11.76
C ALA A 108 14.90 0.81 -11.57
N GLU A 109 15.14 -0.49 -11.43
CA GLU A 109 14.08 -1.49 -11.24
C GLU A 109 14.51 -2.59 -10.27
N ALA A 110 13.57 -3.04 -9.44
CA ALA A 110 13.71 -4.22 -8.60
C ALA A 110 12.43 -5.07 -8.64
N SER A 111 12.58 -6.39 -8.69
CA SER A 111 11.48 -7.34 -8.47
C SER A 111 11.77 -8.18 -7.22
N LEU A 112 10.78 -8.29 -6.35
CA LEU A 112 10.81 -9.12 -5.15
C LEU A 112 9.70 -10.16 -5.21
N THR A 113 10.00 -11.42 -4.91
CA THR A 113 9.04 -12.53 -4.92
C THR A 113 8.93 -13.19 -3.55
N ILE A 114 7.77 -13.76 -3.26
CA ILE A 114 7.57 -14.57 -2.06
C ILE A 114 6.52 -15.65 -2.27
N PHE A 115 6.74 -16.79 -1.63
CA PHE A 115 5.75 -17.85 -1.48
C PHE A 115 5.02 -17.66 -0.15
N LEU A 116 3.68 -17.56 -0.21
CA LEU A 116 2.80 -17.67 0.95
C LEU A 116 2.37 -19.13 1.09
N PRO A 117 2.93 -19.89 2.05
CA PRO A 117 2.46 -21.24 2.33
C PRO A 117 1.05 -21.21 2.96
N PRO A 118 0.24 -22.26 2.72
CA PRO A 118 -1.04 -22.40 3.40
C PRO A 118 -0.85 -22.51 4.93
N SER A 119 -1.80 -21.98 5.67
CA SER A 119 -1.85 -22.04 7.14
C SER A 119 -3.26 -22.38 7.62
N TYR A 120 -3.43 -22.73 8.89
CA TYR A 120 -4.76 -23.05 9.44
C TYR A 120 -5.80 -21.94 9.24
N GLY A 121 -5.38 -20.68 9.35
CA GLY A 121 -6.26 -19.52 9.19
C GLY A 121 -6.44 -19.07 7.74
N TYR A 122 -5.57 -19.49 6.83
CA TYR A 122 -5.63 -19.18 5.40
C TYR A 122 -5.00 -20.35 4.61
N PRO A 123 -5.76 -21.40 4.30
CA PRO A 123 -5.23 -22.65 3.74
C PRO A 123 -5.02 -22.58 2.22
N PHE A 124 -4.59 -21.43 1.69
CA PHE A 124 -4.36 -21.24 0.26
C PHE A 124 -2.90 -20.89 -0.01
N ALA A 125 -2.34 -21.47 -1.07
CA ALA A 125 -0.95 -21.32 -1.46
C ALA A 125 -0.82 -20.25 -2.57
N LEU A 126 -0.09 -19.17 -2.31
CA LEU A 126 0.09 -18.07 -3.27
C LEU A 126 1.57 -17.83 -3.57
N ILE A 127 1.89 -17.44 -4.81
CA ILE A 127 3.15 -16.79 -5.14
C ILE A 127 2.86 -15.34 -5.49
N SER A 128 3.53 -14.41 -4.81
CA SER A 128 3.41 -12.98 -5.05
C SER A 128 4.73 -12.40 -5.55
N GLU A 129 4.63 -11.38 -6.39
CA GLU A 129 5.73 -10.58 -6.92
C GLU A 129 5.38 -9.10 -6.80
N VAL A 130 6.33 -8.28 -6.35
CA VAL A 130 6.23 -6.83 -6.38
C VAL A 130 7.37 -6.28 -7.22
N ILE A 131 7.01 -5.48 -8.23
CA ILE A 131 7.95 -4.84 -9.15
C ILE A 131 7.92 -3.35 -8.89
N TYR A 132 9.08 -2.80 -8.56
CA TYR A 132 9.34 -1.37 -8.43
C TYR A 132 10.12 -0.89 -9.64
N ARG A 133 9.59 0.08 -10.39
CA ARG A 133 10.27 0.75 -11.51
C ARG A 133 10.32 2.24 -11.24
N LEU A 134 11.51 2.81 -11.17
CA LEU A 134 11.73 4.22 -10.96
C LEU A 134 12.02 4.88 -12.32
N ASP A 135 11.19 5.82 -12.70
CA ASP A 135 11.33 6.59 -13.93
C ASP A 135 11.77 8.03 -13.62
N ALA A 136 12.61 8.59 -14.48
CA ALA A 136 13.20 9.92 -14.25
C ALA A 136 12.19 11.06 -14.36
N ALA A 137 11.09 10.88 -15.10
CA ALA A 137 10.08 11.91 -15.35
C ALA A 137 8.78 11.68 -14.57
N SER A 138 8.36 10.42 -14.43
CA SER A 138 7.05 10.03 -13.89
C SER A 138 7.10 9.44 -12.48
N GLY A 139 8.28 9.29 -11.88
CA GLY A 139 8.44 8.82 -10.51
C GLY A 139 8.41 7.30 -10.38
N LEU A 140 7.92 6.80 -9.25
CA LEU A 140 7.92 5.38 -8.90
C LEU A 140 6.65 4.69 -9.39
N HIS A 141 6.79 3.67 -10.21
CA HIS A 141 5.72 2.75 -10.62
C HIS A 141 5.84 1.44 -9.84
N VAL A 142 4.72 0.97 -9.32
CA VAL A 142 4.65 -0.26 -8.52
C VAL A 142 3.61 -1.20 -9.13
N SER A 143 3.99 -2.45 -9.35
CA SER A 143 3.07 -3.52 -9.74
C SER A 143 3.12 -4.65 -8.72
N ILE A 144 1.94 -5.10 -8.28
CA ILE A 144 1.78 -6.24 -7.39
C ILE A 144 1.07 -7.33 -8.18
N ARG A 145 1.72 -8.47 -8.35
CA ARG A 145 1.20 -9.64 -9.04
C ARG A 145 1.08 -10.79 -8.05
N THR A 146 -0.05 -11.47 -8.02
CA THR A 146 -0.20 -12.70 -7.20
C THR A 146 -0.87 -13.78 -7.99
N GLN A 147 -0.30 -14.98 -7.95
CA GLN A 147 -0.83 -16.18 -8.54
C GLN A 147 -1.26 -17.16 -7.45
N ASN A 148 -2.45 -17.75 -7.61
CA ASN A 148 -2.83 -18.91 -6.81
C ASN A 148 -2.17 -20.16 -7.39
N ILE A 149 -1.32 -20.82 -6.60
CA ILE A 149 -0.63 -22.05 -6.98
C ILE A 149 -1.20 -23.30 -6.30
N GLY A 150 -2.28 -23.14 -5.53
CA GLY A 150 -3.08 -24.24 -5.01
C GLY A 150 -4.04 -24.84 -6.04
N ASP A 151 -4.85 -25.78 -5.58
CA ASP A 151 -5.85 -26.53 -6.33
C ASP A 151 -7.29 -26.03 -6.10
N GLU A 152 -7.53 -25.21 -5.08
CA GLU A 152 -8.81 -24.55 -4.79
C GLU A 152 -8.75 -23.04 -5.09
N SER A 153 -9.91 -22.43 -5.37
CA SER A 153 -10.04 -20.96 -5.49
C SER A 153 -9.79 -20.28 -4.14
N ALA A 154 -9.00 -19.21 -4.10
CA ALA A 154 -8.63 -18.50 -2.86
C ALA A 154 -9.35 -17.15 -2.71
N PRO A 155 -9.89 -16.79 -1.52
CA PRO A 155 -10.33 -15.43 -1.25
C PRO A 155 -9.12 -14.50 -1.20
N TYR A 156 -9.18 -13.39 -1.93
CA TYR A 156 -8.01 -12.54 -2.15
C TYR A 156 -8.38 -11.06 -2.28
N GLY A 157 -7.48 -10.22 -1.79
CA GLY A 157 -7.39 -8.80 -2.06
C GLY A 157 -5.93 -8.34 -1.97
N ALA A 158 -5.64 -7.20 -2.57
CA ALA A 158 -4.33 -6.56 -2.51
C ALA A 158 -4.45 -5.06 -2.24
N GLY A 159 -3.43 -4.50 -1.61
CA GLY A 159 -3.22 -3.06 -1.55
C GLY A 159 -1.79 -2.71 -1.19
N ALA A 160 -1.51 -1.43 -1.06
CA ALA A 160 -0.24 -0.90 -0.58
C ALA A 160 -0.47 0.26 0.37
N HIS A 161 0.46 0.51 1.29
CA HIS A 161 0.30 1.49 2.36
C HIS A 161 1.32 2.65 2.31
N PRO A 162 1.49 3.35 1.17
CA PRO A 162 2.39 4.50 1.10
C PRO A 162 1.78 5.71 1.83
N TYR A 163 2.64 6.55 2.39
CA TYR A 163 2.26 7.83 2.97
C TYR A 163 2.88 8.96 2.16
N LEU A 164 2.07 9.68 1.38
CA LEU A 164 2.52 10.87 0.67
C LEU A 164 2.86 11.99 1.65
N THR A 165 3.90 12.76 1.35
CA THR A 165 4.27 13.93 2.13
C THR A 165 4.80 15.02 1.21
N CYS A 166 4.65 16.29 1.61
CA CYS A 166 5.38 17.39 0.99
C CYS A 166 6.59 17.69 1.87
N ASN A 167 7.64 16.89 1.73
CA ASN A 167 8.89 17.04 2.48
C ASN A 167 8.73 17.08 4.01
N LEU A 168 7.92 16.17 4.57
CA LEU A 168 7.70 15.98 6.01
C LEU A 168 7.05 17.14 6.76
N GLN A 169 6.51 18.11 6.02
CA GLN A 169 5.66 19.13 6.59
C GLN A 169 4.34 18.53 7.11
N SER A 170 3.76 19.14 8.15
CA SER A 170 2.39 18.81 8.56
C SER A 170 1.40 19.01 7.40
N ILE A 171 0.58 17.99 7.17
CA ILE A 171 -0.45 18.02 6.12
C ILE A 171 -1.58 19.02 6.43
N ASP A 172 -1.67 19.55 7.65
CA ASP A 172 -2.69 20.54 8.02
C ASP A 172 -2.61 21.80 7.15
N SER A 173 -1.39 22.15 6.72
CA SER A 173 -1.11 23.28 5.83
C SER A 173 -1.20 22.94 4.33
N CYS A 174 -1.49 21.68 4.01
CA CYS A 174 -1.56 21.20 2.63
C CYS A 174 -2.98 21.27 2.08
N VAL A 175 -3.06 21.41 0.77
CA VAL A 175 -4.28 21.29 -0.02
C VAL A 175 -4.35 19.87 -0.56
N LEU A 176 -5.48 19.20 -0.32
CA LEU A 176 -5.77 17.85 -0.81
C LEU A 176 -6.74 17.92 -1.97
N THR A 177 -6.49 17.12 -2.99
CA THR A 177 -7.45 16.79 -4.06
C THR A 177 -7.58 15.27 -4.12
N LEU A 178 -8.80 14.78 -4.00
CA LEU A 178 -9.18 13.37 -4.12
C LEU A 178 -9.94 13.15 -5.44
N PRO A 179 -9.96 11.92 -5.98
CA PRO A 179 -10.87 11.63 -7.08
C PRO A 179 -12.33 11.78 -6.64
N ALA A 180 -13.21 12.03 -7.60
CA ALA A 180 -14.64 12.02 -7.35
C ALA A 180 -15.07 10.63 -6.83
N SER A 181 -15.80 10.63 -5.72
CA SER A 181 -16.34 9.44 -5.06
C SER A 181 -17.83 9.60 -4.81
N GLU A 182 -18.54 8.47 -4.69
CA GLU A 182 -19.98 8.46 -4.37
C GLU A 182 -20.25 8.99 -2.94
N GLU A 183 -19.24 8.99 -2.08
CA GLU A 183 -19.32 9.43 -0.69
C GLU A 183 -18.35 10.59 -0.44
N LEU A 184 -18.75 11.55 0.40
CA LEU A 184 -17.92 12.68 0.82
C LEU A 184 -17.15 12.35 2.11
N PRO A 185 -15.81 12.19 2.07
CA PRO A 185 -15.03 11.92 3.27
C PRO A 185 -15.19 13.04 4.30
N ALA A 186 -15.61 12.69 5.52
CA ALA A 186 -15.93 13.65 6.58
C ALA A 186 -16.93 14.76 6.17
N GLY A 187 -17.84 14.46 5.21
CA GLY A 187 -18.84 15.40 4.72
C GLY A 187 -18.27 16.57 3.92
N ARG A 188 -17.01 16.49 3.47
CA ARG A 188 -16.35 17.52 2.65
C ARG A 188 -16.11 17.02 1.24
N ASP A 189 -16.27 17.93 0.29
CA ASP A 189 -15.90 17.68 -1.10
C ASP A 189 -14.41 17.99 -1.31
N PHE A 190 -13.65 16.92 -1.47
CA PHE A 190 -12.23 16.97 -1.83
C PHE A 190 -11.99 16.76 -3.34
N SER A 191 -13.05 16.61 -4.15
CA SER A 191 -12.91 16.55 -5.61
C SER A 191 -12.49 17.91 -6.19
N ALA A 192 -12.84 18.99 -5.49
CA ALA A 192 -12.18 20.29 -5.61
C ALA A 192 -11.03 20.40 -4.59
N SER A 193 -9.93 21.05 -5.00
CA SER A 193 -8.77 21.28 -4.12
C SER A 193 -9.18 21.98 -2.82
N CYS A 194 -8.97 21.30 -1.68
CA CYS A 194 -9.45 21.73 -0.37
C CYS A 194 -8.32 21.72 0.67
N LEU A 195 -8.23 22.76 1.50
CA LEU A 195 -7.30 22.79 2.64
C LEU A 195 -7.67 21.69 3.64
N LEU A 196 -6.69 20.86 4.02
CA LEU A 196 -6.91 19.80 5.00
C LEU A 196 -7.21 20.37 6.40
N GLY A 197 -6.41 21.32 6.87
CA GLY A 197 -6.54 21.87 8.23
C GLY A 197 -6.57 20.75 9.27
N GLU A 198 -7.45 20.87 10.26
CA GLU A 198 -7.62 19.88 11.32
C GLU A 198 -8.49 18.67 10.92
N THR A 199 -8.87 18.55 9.64
CA THR A 199 -9.74 17.46 9.18
C THR A 199 -9.06 16.11 9.40
N ARG A 200 -9.78 15.18 10.02
CA ARG A 200 -9.33 13.81 10.27
C ARG A 200 -10.04 12.85 9.33
N LEU A 201 -9.29 12.06 8.59
CA LEU A 201 -9.80 11.06 7.67
C LEU A 201 -9.20 9.70 8.03
N ASP A 202 -10.04 8.68 8.06
CA ASP A 202 -9.66 7.26 8.01
C ASP A 202 -10.80 6.52 7.28
N HIS A 203 -10.91 6.78 5.97
CA HIS A 203 -12.08 6.37 5.18
C HIS A 203 -11.67 5.56 3.95
N ALA A 204 -12.39 4.46 3.71
CA ALA A 204 -12.37 3.75 2.44
C ALA A 204 -13.42 4.35 1.53
N VAL A 205 -13.03 4.73 0.31
CA VAL A 205 -13.96 5.20 -0.72
C VAL A 205 -13.88 4.29 -1.94
N LYS A 206 -15.04 4.06 -2.54
CA LYS A 206 -15.12 3.43 -3.86
C LYS A 206 -14.81 4.49 -4.92
N THR A 207 -13.89 4.17 -5.82
CA THR A 207 -13.50 5.08 -6.90
C THR A 207 -14.51 4.99 -8.04
N ALA A 208 -14.61 6.04 -8.86
CA ALA A 208 -15.49 6.05 -10.02
C ALA A 208 -15.26 4.83 -10.93
N THR A 209 -16.35 4.31 -11.51
CA THR A 209 -16.38 3.07 -12.30
C THR A 209 -15.82 3.21 -13.72
N THR A 210 -15.48 4.42 -14.16
CA THR A 210 -14.87 4.62 -15.48
C THR A 210 -13.38 4.21 -15.42
N PRO A 211 -12.85 3.57 -16.47
CA PRO A 211 -11.48 3.03 -16.49
C PRO A 211 -10.39 4.11 -16.55
N ALA A 212 -10.69 5.34 -16.14
CA ALA A 212 -9.71 6.41 -16.05
C ALA A 212 -8.86 6.20 -14.79
N GLU A 213 -7.56 6.39 -14.95
CA GLU A 213 -6.64 6.51 -13.83
C GLU A 213 -7.10 7.69 -12.96
N TRP A 214 -7.28 7.43 -11.67
CA TRP A 214 -7.55 8.47 -10.69
C TRP A 214 -6.25 8.96 -10.05
N GLU A 215 -6.26 10.19 -9.55
CA GLU A 215 -5.14 10.81 -8.86
C GLU A 215 -5.58 11.32 -7.48
N VAL A 216 -4.77 11.04 -6.47
CA VAL A 216 -4.79 11.77 -5.20
C VAL A 216 -3.57 12.69 -5.17
N ARG A 217 -3.80 13.97 -4.91
CA ARG A 217 -2.76 15.00 -4.90
C ARG A 217 -2.73 15.75 -3.57
N LEU A 218 -1.53 15.88 -3.02
CA LEU A 218 -1.24 16.67 -1.83
C LEU A 218 -0.29 17.80 -2.23
N THR A 219 -0.70 19.05 -2.04
CA THR A 219 0.10 20.23 -2.40
C THR A 219 0.41 21.05 -1.16
N SER A 220 1.67 21.36 -0.95
CA SER A 220 2.11 22.35 0.04
C SER A 220 2.49 23.66 -0.65
N PRO A 221 1.73 24.75 -0.44
CA PRO A 221 2.11 26.08 -0.91
C PRO A 221 3.44 26.56 -0.30
N THR A 222 3.72 26.16 0.94
CA THR A 222 4.90 26.64 1.67
C THR A 222 6.19 25.90 1.30
N GLN A 223 6.10 24.62 0.90
CA GLN A 223 7.23 23.87 0.34
C GLN A 223 7.38 24.05 -1.18
N ASN A 224 6.41 24.71 -1.82
CA ASN A 224 6.27 24.77 -3.27
C ASN A 224 6.50 23.39 -3.91
N MET A 225 5.67 22.43 -3.48
CA MET A 225 5.78 21.03 -3.83
C MET A 225 4.39 20.41 -3.88
N SER A 226 4.14 19.59 -4.91
CA SER A 226 2.98 18.71 -4.97
C SER A 226 3.43 17.27 -5.06
N THR A 227 2.85 16.38 -4.28
CA THR A 227 3.03 14.94 -4.42
C THR A 227 1.73 14.28 -4.80
N PHE A 228 1.83 13.20 -5.56
CA PHE A 228 0.66 12.50 -6.05
C PHE A 228 0.83 10.99 -6.03
N LEU A 229 -0.30 10.30 -5.94
CA LEU A 229 -0.42 8.88 -6.26
C LEU A 229 -1.51 8.71 -7.31
N ARG A 230 -1.22 7.90 -8.33
CA ARG A 230 -2.18 7.53 -9.37
C ARG A 230 -2.42 6.04 -9.42
N SER A 231 -3.64 5.63 -9.72
CA SER A 231 -3.99 4.22 -9.85
C SER A 231 -5.33 4.03 -10.57
N THR A 232 -5.63 2.78 -10.94
CA THR A 232 -6.95 2.37 -11.44
C THR A 232 -7.68 1.44 -10.46
N GLN A 233 -7.20 1.32 -9.23
CA GLN A 233 -7.81 0.39 -8.27
C GLN A 233 -9.20 0.85 -7.84
N PRO A 234 -10.17 -0.07 -7.70
CA PRO A 234 -11.57 0.26 -7.45
C PRO A 234 -11.84 0.83 -6.05
N TRP A 235 -10.89 0.68 -5.12
CA TRP A 235 -11.00 1.18 -3.76
C TRP A 235 -9.77 1.98 -3.37
N LEU A 236 -9.99 2.99 -2.53
CA LEU A 236 -8.97 3.89 -2.03
C LEU A 236 -9.19 4.10 -0.53
N GLN A 237 -8.18 3.82 0.31
CA GLN A 237 -8.17 4.27 1.70
C GLN A 237 -7.44 5.62 1.78
N ILE A 238 -8.04 6.58 2.48
CA ILE A 238 -7.39 7.83 2.86
C ILE A 238 -7.29 7.91 4.37
N TYR A 239 -6.06 8.05 4.87
CA TYR A 239 -5.78 8.21 6.29
C TYR A 239 -4.84 9.39 6.56
N THR A 240 -5.27 10.30 7.43
CA THR A 240 -4.52 11.54 7.75
C THR A 240 -3.29 11.35 8.63
N GLY A 241 -2.90 10.11 8.94
CA GLY A 241 -1.59 9.86 9.55
C GLY A 241 -1.48 10.30 11.00
N GLU A 242 -2.56 10.24 11.79
CA GLU A 242 -2.57 10.57 13.23
C GLU A 242 -1.43 9.89 14.01
N LYS A 243 -1.16 8.60 13.72
CA LYS A 243 -0.08 7.82 14.34
C LYS A 243 1.32 8.32 13.97
N LEU A 244 1.41 9.14 12.93
CA LEU A 244 2.65 9.72 12.37
C LEU A 244 2.65 11.25 12.52
N SER A 245 1.91 11.78 13.50
CA SER A 245 1.80 13.21 13.78
C SER A 245 1.37 14.03 12.55
N ARG A 246 0.56 13.42 11.67
CA ARG A 246 0.00 14.06 10.47
C ARG A 246 1.07 14.67 9.54
N LYS A 247 2.27 14.06 9.49
CA LYS A 247 3.35 14.44 8.56
C LYS A 247 3.20 13.90 7.14
N GLY A 248 2.14 13.15 6.90
CA GLY A 248 1.81 12.63 5.58
C GLY A 248 0.45 11.97 5.57
N LEU A 249 -0.05 11.76 4.36
CA LEU A 249 -1.35 11.20 4.05
C LEU A 249 -1.15 9.78 3.55
N ALA A 250 -1.70 8.79 4.24
CA ALA A 250 -1.80 7.44 3.68
C ALA A 250 -2.79 7.45 2.53
N VAL A 251 -2.33 6.99 1.37
CA VAL A 251 -3.12 6.87 0.14
C VAL A 251 -2.99 5.44 -0.33
N GLU A 252 -3.98 4.61 -0.02
CA GLU A 252 -3.87 3.16 -0.21
C GLU A 252 -4.75 2.74 -1.39
N PRO A 253 -4.18 2.49 -2.59
CA PRO A 253 -4.91 1.82 -3.65
C PRO A 253 -5.18 0.37 -3.23
N MET A 254 -6.45 -0.06 -3.28
CA MET A 254 -6.90 -1.37 -2.83
C MET A 254 -7.79 -2.03 -3.88
N SER A 255 -7.62 -3.34 -4.07
CA SER A 255 -8.48 -4.11 -4.98
C SER A 255 -9.89 -4.37 -4.43
N CYS A 256 -10.06 -4.26 -3.11
CA CYS A 256 -11.31 -4.53 -2.40
C CYS A 256 -11.43 -3.63 -1.15
N PRO A 257 -12.63 -3.44 -0.59
CA PRO A 257 -12.84 -2.64 0.61
C PRO A 257 -12.35 -3.36 1.87
N PRO A 258 -12.36 -2.66 3.03
CA PRO A 258 -12.28 -3.31 4.33
C PRO A 258 -13.30 -4.44 4.48
N ASP A 259 -12.90 -5.52 5.15
CA ASP A 259 -13.71 -6.68 5.48
C ASP A 259 -14.33 -7.41 4.27
N ALA A 260 -13.71 -7.30 3.09
CA ALA A 260 -14.14 -7.98 1.86
C ALA A 260 -14.27 -9.50 2.02
N PHE A 261 -13.47 -10.12 2.91
CA PHE A 261 -13.54 -11.55 3.20
C PHE A 261 -14.89 -11.96 3.82
N ASN A 262 -15.57 -11.05 4.52
CA ASN A 262 -16.88 -11.27 5.10
C ASN A 262 -18.01 -10.68 4.25
N SER A 263 -17.82 -9.48 3.71
CA SER A 263 -18.86 -8.81 2.91
C SER A 263 -19.00 -9.38 1.50
N GLY A 264 -17.95 -10.01 0.96
CA GLY A 264 -17.88 -10.46 -0.43
C GLY A 264 -17.78 -9.32 -1.45
N ILE A 265 -17.86 -8.05 -1.02
CA ILE A 265 -17.83 -6.89 -1.92
C ILE A 265 -16.45 -6.78 -2.55
N ALA A 266 -16.38 -6.88 -3.88
CA ALA A 266 -15.14 -6.84 -4.65
C ALA A 266 -14.06 -7.84 -4.16
N LEU A 267 -14.45 -8.88 -3.42
CA LEU A 267 -13.55 -9.96 -3.04
C LEU A 267 -13.13 -10.71 -4.30
N ILE A 268 -11.83 -10.88 -4.50
CA ILE A 268 -11.33 -11.64 -5.64
C ILE A 268 -11.34 -13.11 -5.26
N HIS A 269 -12.06 -13.91 -6.04
CA HIS A 269 -12.02 -15.38 -5.97
C HIS A 269 -10.93 -15.86 -6.93
N LEU A 270 -9.68 -15.88 -6.46
CA LEU A 270 -8.53 -16.17 -7.30
C LEU A 270 -8.47 -17.68 -7.62
N ALA A 271 -8.96 -18.08 -8.79
CA ALA A 271 -8.99 -19.47 -9.23
C ALA A 271 -7.57 -20.10 -9.31
N PRO A 272 -7.45 -21.43 -9.26
CA PRO A 272 -6.17 -22.12 -9.46
C PRO A 272 -5.46 -21.64 -10.72
N LYS A 273 -4.16 -21.34 -10.59
CA LYS A 273 -3.28 -20.77 -11.65
C LYS A 273 -3.63 -19.36 -12.11
N ALA A 274 -4.78 -18.81 -11.72
CA ALA A 274 -5.16 -17.44 -12.06
C ALA A 274 -4.24 -16.43 -11.38
N ILE A 275 -4.10 -15.27 -12.01
CA ILE A 275 -3.22 -14.20 -11.58
C ILE A 275 -4.07 -12.94 -11.40
N HIS A 276 -3.89 -12.25 -10.28
CA HIS A 276 -4.35 -10.89 -10.09
C HIS A 276 -3.17 -9.91 -10.21
N GLN A 277 -3.43 -8.73 -10.75
CA GLN A 277 -2.46 -7.64 -10.86
C GLN A 277 -3.07 -6.32 -10.38
N LEU A 278 -2.33 -5.62 -9.53
CA LEU A 278 -2.60 -4.26 -9.07
C LEU A 278 -1.44 -3.36 -9.50
N HIS A 279 -1.72 -2.13 -9.89
CA HIS A 279 -0.68 -1.14 -10.20
C HIS A 279 -1.03 0.25 -9.64
N PHE A 280 0.01 1.02 -9.34
CA PHE A 280 -0.07 2.44 -9.00
C PHE A 280 1.26 3.13 -9.27
N SER A 281 1.25 4.46 -9.35
CA SER A 281 2.46 5.29 -9.43
C SER A 281 2.47 6.38 -8.38
N ILE A 282 3.67 6.80 -7.95
CA ILE A 282 3.90 7.89 -7.00
C ILE A 282 4.91 8.86 -7.60
N GLY A 283 4.60 10.14 -7.62
CA GLY A 283 5.47 11.17 -8.15
C GLY A 283 5.27 12.52 -7.45
N CYS A 284 5.91 13.54 -8.01
CA CYS A 284 5.80 14.90 -7.51
C CYS A 284 6.14 15.94 -8.58
N ASP A 285 5.60 17.13 -8.40
CA ASP A 285 5.87 18.35 -9.18
C ASP A 285 6.47 19.44 -8.27
#